data_AF-A0A6J4KXS9-F1
#
_entry.id   AF-A0A6J4KXS9-F1
#
_cell.length_a   1.000
_cell.length_b   1.000
_cell.length_c   1.000
_cell.angle_alpha   90.00
_cell.angle_beta   90.00
_cell.angle_gamma   90.00
#
_symmetry.space_group_name_H-M   'P 1'
#
loop_
_entity.id
_entity.type
_entity.pdbx_description
1 polymer ?
#
loop_
_entity_poly.entity_id
_entity_poly.type
_entity_poly.pdbx_seq_one_letter_code
_entity_poly.pdbx_strand_id
1 'polypeptide(L)'
;ASIYFIASRDTFEEQGSLGYIAAVLVFTIGAFGLYATTVTTLAARRQNLFLKRLRSTAASDREIVSGLVLPISVIALFQVTVLLGVLGAVSGSPADVALLVVAIASAFVMMLALGLATAGVTRSPEQSQVTALPLSIGMVAVVSWIGITGTEQLALLKRVLPGGSAAELVIDSWNGGVPRDESLLLLVPTLAWVVVAIALGTKVFRWEPRR
;
A
#
# COMPACT_ATOMS: atom_id res chain seq x y z
N ALA A 1 -15.83 -2.06 18.14
CA ALA A 1 -15.40 -1.55 16.82
C ALA A 1 -16.60 -1.37 15.88
N SER A 2 -17.42 -2.40 15.66
CA SER A 2 -18.55 -2.36 14.71
C SER A 2 -19.65 -1.33 15.05
N ILE A 3 -19.90 -1.07 16.34
CA ILE A 3 -20.91 -0.09 16.78
C ILE A 3 -20.48 1.36 16.50
N TYR A 4 -19.17 1.65 16.54
CA TYR A 4 -18.63 2.99 16.28
C TYR A 4 -18.77 3.38 14.79
N PHE A 5 -18.54 2.42 13.89
CA PHE A 5 -18.72 2.60 12.44
C PHE A 5 -20.18 2.82 12.05
N ILE A 6 -21.12 2.16 12.73
CA ILE A 6 -22.56 2.30 12.48
C ILE A 6 -23.09 3.64 13.03
N ALA A 7 -22.59 4.08 14.19
CA ALA A 7 -23.00 5.34 14.81
C ALA A 7 -22.42 6.59 14.13
N SER A 8 -21.29 6.46 13.43
CA SER A 8 -20.65 7.58 12.72
C SER A 8 -21.05 7.66 11.24
N ARG A 9 -21.98 6.81 10.80
CA ARG A 9 -22.48 6.74 9.42
C ARG A 9 -22.92 8.11 8.92
N ASP A 10 -23.76 8.81 9.66
CA ASP A 10 -24.33 10.09 9.22
C ASP A 10 -23.26 11.20 9.18
N THR A 11 -22.22 11.10 10.02
CA THR A 11 -21.06 12.00 10.01
C THR A 11 -20.11 11.72 8.84
N PHE A 12 -20.04 10.47 8.36
CA PHE A 12 -19.27 10.09 7.17
C PHE A 12 -20.07 10.29 5.88
N GLU A 13 -21.41 10.17 5.88
CA GLU A 13 -22.28 10.47 4.74
C GLU A 13 -22.40 12.00 4.51
N GLU A 14 -22.27 12.85 5.55
CA GLU A 14 -22.21 14.31 5.41
C GLU A 14 -20.78 14.87 5.15
N GLN A 15 -19.70 14.13 5.46
CA GLN A 15 -18.31 14.67 5.41
C GLN A 15 -17.32 13.86 4.57
N GLY A 16 -17.63 12.62 4.18
CA GLY A 16 -16.70 11.70 3.51
C GLY A 16 -17.10 11.39 2.08
N SER A 17 -16.27 11.78 1.13
CA SER A 17 -16.50 11.44 -0.29
C SER A 17 -16.35 9.93 -0.57
N LEU A 18 -17.04 9.38 -1.57
CA LEU A 18 -16.90 7.98 -1.97
C LEU A 18 -15.45 7.60 -2.32
N GLY A 19 -14.70 8.53 -2.91
CA GLY A 19 -13.27 8.37 -3.16
C GLY A 19 -12.44 8.23 -1.89
N TYR A 20 -12.84 8.84 -0.77
CA TYR A 20 -12.19 8.64 0.52
C TYR A 20 -12.38 7.20 1.00
N ILE A 21 -13.60 6.65 0.90
CA ILE A 21 -13.88 5.25 1.27
C ILE A 21 -13.02 4.31 0.40
N ALA A 22 -12.97 4.54 -0.91
CA ALA A 22 -12.14 3.77 -1.82
C ALA A 22 -10.65 3.83 -1.43
N ALA A 23 -10.12 5.02 -1.12
CA ALA A 23 -8.74 5.19 -0.70
C ALA A 23 -8.45 4.44 0.61
N VAL A 24 -9.31 4.52 1.62
CA VAL A 24 -9.14 3.78 2.87
C VAL A 24 -9.12 2.27 2.63
N LEU A 25 -10.01 1.74 1.78
CA LEU A 25 -10.03 0.31 1.45
C LEU A 25 -8.71 -0.13 0.78
N VAL A 26 -8.29 0.60 -0.26
CA VAL A 26 -7.04 0.33 -1.01
C VAL A 26 -5.85 0.34 -0.07
N PHE A 27 -5.72 1.38 0.76
CA PHE A 27 -4.56 1.55 1.63
C PHE A 27 -4.59 0.65 2.86
N THR A 28 -5.75 0.29 3.38
CA THR A 28 -5.84 -0.70 4.48
C THR A 28 -5.41 -2.08 3.99
N ILE A 29 -5.90 -2.51 2.82
CA ILE A 29 -5.47 -3.76 2.20
C ILE A 29 -3.98 -3.71 1.84
N GLY A 30 -3.52 -2.61 1.24
CA GLY A 30 -2.11 -2.42 0.90
C GLY A 30 -1.20 -2.44 2.13
N ALA A 31 -1.57 -1.75 3.20
CA ALA A 31 -0.74 -1.62 4.40
C ALA A 31 -0.71 -2.89 5.25
N PHE A 32 -1.86 -3.55 5.46
CA PHE A 32 -1.95 -4.72 6.34
C PHE A 32 -1.91 -6.04 5.57
N GLY A 33 -2.61 -6.13 4.44
CA GLY A 33 -2.66 -7.34 3.62
C GLY A 33 -1.42 -7.55 2.77
N LEU A 34 -0.90 -6.51 2.12
CA LEU A 34 0.24 -6.62 1.20
C LEU A 34 1.58 -6.34 1.89
N TYR A 35 1.76 -5.15 2.46
CA TYR A 35 3.01 -4.71 3.08
C TYR A 35 3.38 -5.56 4.30
N ALA A 36 2.51 -5.63 5.32
CA ALA A 36 2.83 -6.35 6.56
C ALA A 36 3.04 -7.87 6.32
N THR A 37 2.25 -8.48 5.43
CA THR A 37 2.43 -9.88 5.02
C THR A 37 3.74 -10.10 4.27
N THR A 38 4.13 -9.17 3.41
CA THR A 38 5.43 -9.20 2.72
C THR A 38 6.58 -9.18 3.73
N VAL A 39 6.57 -8.24 4.68
CA VAL A 39 7.60 -8.15 5.74
C VAL A 39 7.70 -9.45 6.51
N THR A 40 6.55 -9.99 6.95
CA THR A 40 6.46 -11.23 7.73
C THR A 40 6.96 -12.44 6.95
N THR A 41 6.56 -12.56 5.68
CA THR A 41 6.93 -13.69 4.82
C THR A 41 8.44 -13.71 4.54
N LEU A 42 9.02 -12.55 4.21
CA LEU A 42 10.45 -12.47 3.97
C LEU A 42 11.26 -12.73 5.26
N ALA A 43 10.84 -12.19 6.39
CA ALA A 43 11.47 -12.46 7.68
C ALA A 43 11.44 -13.96 8.02
N ALA A 44 10.30 -14.62 7.84
CA ALA A 44 10.13 -16.06 8.09
C ALA A 44 11.02 -16.93 7.19
N ARG A 45 11.07 -16.61 5.89
CA ARG A 45 11.86 -17.39 4.92
C ARG A 45 13.36 -17.19 5.12
N ARG A 46 13.78 -15.99 5.53
CA ARG A 46 15.19 -15.73 5.88
C ARG A 46 15.60 -16.48 7.14
N GLN A 47 14.77 -16.47 8.19
CA GLN A 47 15.06 -17.18 9.45
C GLN A 47 15.18 -18.69 9.25
N ASN A 48 14.32 -19.28 8.42
CA ASN A 48 14.35 -20.72 8.12
C ASN A 48 15.49 -21.14 7.17
N LEU A 49 16.42 -20.24 6.84
CA LEU A 49 17.49 -20.44 5.84
C LEU A 49 16.96 -20.92 4.47
N PHE A 50 15.68 -20.70 4.18
CA PHE A 50 15.03 -21.16 2.97
C PHE A 50 15.58 -20.43 1.74
N LEU A 51 15.82 -19.12 1.88
CA LEU A 51 16.43 -18.31 0.84
C LEU A 51 17.84 -18.78 0.46
N LYS A 52 18.62 -19.29 1.43
CA LYS A 52 19.96 -19.86 1.17
C LYS A 52 19.89 -21.16 0.36
N ARG A 53 18.91 -22.02 0.68
CA ARG A 53 18.65 -23.26 -0.06
C ARG A 53 18.17 -23.00 -1.49
N LEU A 54 17.39 -21.95 -1.70
CA LEU A 54 16.98 -21.56 -3.05
C LEU A 54 18.12 -20.93 -3.85
N ARG A 55 19.01 -20.16 -3.22
CA ARG A 55 20.15 -19.55 -3.93
C ARG A 55 21.22 -20.55 -4.38
N SER A 56 21.22 -21.77 -3.83
CA SER A 56 22.01 -22.89 -4.38
C SER A 56 21.38 -23.55 -5.62
N THR A 57 20.22 -23.10 -6.08
CA THR A 57 19.60 -23.51 -7.34
C THR A 57 19.95 -22.53 -8.47
N ALA A 58 19.50 -22.81 -9.69
CA ALA A 58 19.70 -21.93 -10.85
C ALA A 58 18.83 -20.64 -10.81
N ALA A 59 17.92 -20.50 -9.83
CA ALA A 59 17.03 -19.35 -9.73
C ALA A 59 17.77 -18.09 -9.28
N SER A 60 17.51 -16.97 -9.96
CA SER A 60 18.05 -15.66 -9.60
C SER A 60 17.39 -15.08 -8.34
N ASP A 61 18.09 -14.19 -7.64
CA ASP A 61 17.58 -13.49 -6.46
C ASP A 61 16.24 -12.78 -6.73
N ARG A 62 16.06 -12.26 -7.96
CA ARG A 62 14.82 -11.59 -8.39
C ARG A 62 13.67 -12.56 -8.52
N GLU A 63 13.89 -13.72 -9.15
CA GLU A 63 12.88 -14.76 -9.32
C GLU A 63 12.44 -15.34 -7.98
N ILE A 64 13.37 -15.50 -7.03
CA ILE A 64 13.05 -15.95 -5.68
C ILE A 64 12.13 -14.95 -4.99
N VAL A 65 12.50 -13.66 -4.98
CA VAL A 65 11.71 -12.62 -4.31
C VAL A 65 10.36 -12.44 -5.01
N SER A 66 10.32 -12.41 -6.34
CA SER A 66 9.06 -12.31 -7.09
C SER A 66 8.15 -13.51 -6.81
N GLY A 67 8.70 -14.72 -6.75
CA GLY A 67 7.95 -15.93 -6.43
C GLY A 67 7.36 -15.92 -5.00
N LEU A 68 8.04 -15.25 -4.05
CA LEU A 68 7.53 -15.09 -2.69
C LEU A 68 6.39 -14.05 -2.61
N VAL A 69 6.53 -12.92 -3.31
CA VAL A 69 5.55 -11.81 -3.19
C VAL A 69 4.38 -11.94 -4.16
N LEU A 70 4.50 -12.73 -5.22
CA LEU A 70 3.45 -12.91 -6.23
C LEU A 70 2.13 -13.43 -5.61
N PRO A 71 2.11 -14.50 -4.78
CA PRO A 71 0.86 -14.98 -4.18
C PRO A 71 0.22 -13.92 -3.27
N ILE A 72 1.03 -13.20 -2.50
CA ILE A 72 0.57 -12.13 -1.60
C ILE A 72 -0.07 -11.00 -2.42
N SER A 73 0.55 -10.63 -3.53
CA SER A 73 0.08 -9.57 -4.43
C SER A 73 -1.23 -9.97 -5.11
N VAL A 74 -1.35 -11.21 -5.57
CA VAL A 74 -2.59 -11.73 -6.18
C VAL A 74 -3.75 -11.71 -5.18
N ILE A 75 -3.51 -12.14 -3.93
CA ILE A 75 -4.54 -12.12 -2.89
C ILE A 75 -4.96 -10.67 -2.58
N ALA A 76 -4.00 -9.76 -2.41
CA ALA A 76 -4.30 -8.36 -2.14
C ALA A 76 -5.07 -7.68 -3.29
N LEU A 77 -4.69 -7.97 -4.54
CA LEU A 77 -5.41 -7.49 -5.72
C LEU A 77 -6.83 -8.05 -5.78
N PHE A 78 -7.00 -9.35 -5.52
CA PHE A 78 -8.32 -9.96 -5.46
C PHE A 78 -9.18 -9.30 -4.37
N GLN A 79 -8.65 -9.12 -3.16
CA GLN A 79 -9.36 -8.48 -2.05
C GLN A 79 -9.78 -7.05 -2.39
N VAL A 80 -8.87 -6.23 -2.95
CA VAL A 80 -9.20 -4.84 -3.27
C VAL A 80 -10.20 -4.75 -4.43
N THR A 81 -10.07 -5.60 -5.45
CA THR A 81 -11.03 -5.65 -6.57
C THR A 81 -12.41 -6.06 -6.08
N VAL A 82 -12.51 -7.07 -5.21
CA VAL A 82 -13.81 -7.49 -4.66
C VAL A 82 -14.44 -6.38 -3.83
N LEU A 83 -13.71 -5.74 -2.92
CA LEU A 83 -14.28 -4.69 -2.06
C LEU A 83 -14.66 -3.43 -2.85
N LEU A 84 -13.83 -3.01 -3.82
CA LEU A 84 -14.17 -1.88 -4.69
C LEU A 84 -15.33 -2.22 -5.63
N GLY A 85 -15.45 -3.47 -6.08
CA GLY A 85 -16.59 -3.93 -6.86
C GLY A 85 -17.90 -3.88 -6.06
N VAL A 86 -17.86 -4.29 -4.79
CA VAL A 86 -19.01 -4.16 -3.87
C VAL A 86 -19.34 -2.69 -3.61
N LEU A 87 -18.33 -1.85 -3.35
CA LEU A 87 -18.53 -0.40 -3.17
C LEU A 87 -19.17 0.22 -4.43
N GLY A 88 -18.68 -0.15 -5.62
CA GLY A 88 -19.23 0.32 -6.89
C GLY A 88 -20.68 -0.12 -7.13
N ALA A 89 -21.01 -1.36 -6.74
CA ALA A 89 -22.36 -1.90 -6.88
C ALA A 89 -23.39 -1.25 -5.93
N VAL A 90 -22.96 -0.78 -4.75
CA VAL A 90 -23.84 -0.20 -3.74
C VAL A 90 -23.90 1.33 -3.82
N SER A 91 -22.80 1.98 -4.20
CA SER A 91 -22.64 3.43 -4.06
C SER A 91 -22.30 4.17 -5.37
N GLY A 92 -22.15 3.45 -6.49
CA GLY A 92 -21.82 4.02 -7.80
C GLY A 92 -20.36 3.76 -8.21
N SER A 93 -20.13 3.60 -9.51
CA SER A 93 -18.83 3.25 -10.08
C SER A 93 -17.83 4.41 -10.08
N PRO A 94 -16.51 4.15 -10.10
CA PRO A 94 -15.48 5.17 -10.24
C PRO A 94 -15.68 6.03 -11.51
N ALA A 95 -15.37 7.33 -11.42
CA ALA A 95 -15.39 8.23 -12.57
C ALA A 95 -14.37 7.86 -13.66
N ASP A 96 -13.16 7.43 -13.28
CA ASP A 96 -12.15 6.92 -14.22
C ASP A 96 -11.54 5.61 -13.69
N VAL A 97 -12.07 4.49 -14.21
CA VAL A 97 -11.60 3.14 -13.85
C VAL A 97 -10.14 2.91 -14.23
N ALA A 98 -9.68 3.48 -15.36
CA ALA A 98 -8.29 3.29 -15.79
C ALA A 98 -7.32 4.03 -14.87
N LEU A 99 -7.68 5.25 -14.43
CA LEU A 99 -6.91 6.01 -13.46
C LEU A 99 -6.87 5.29 -12.10
N LEU A 100 -8.00 4.72 -11.66
CA LEU A 100 -8.07 3.93 -10.43
C LEU A 100 -7.14 2.71 -10.46
N VAL A 101 -7.11 1.98 -11.58
CA VAL A 101 -6.20 0.83 -11.75
C VAL A 101 -4.73 1.27 -11.65
N VAL A 102 -4.37 2.40 -12.28
CA VAL A 102 -3.02 2.98 -12.21
C VAL A 102 -2.67 3.43 -10.79
N ALA A 103 -3.63 4.02 -10.07
CA ALA A 103 -3.48 4.43 -8.69
C ALA A 103 -3.19 3.24 -7.77
N ILE A 104 -3.98 2.17 -7.88
CA ILE A 104 -3.81 0.94 -7.11
C ILE A 104 -2.48 0.27 -7.45
N ALA A 105 -2.15 0.14 -8.73
CA ALA A 105 -0.90 -0.49 -9.17
C ALA A 105 0.33 0.25 -8.62
N SER A 106 0.37 1.57 -8.74
CA SER A 106 1.48 2.38 -8.22
C SER A 106 1.59 2.32 -6.70
N ALA A 107 0.46 2.40 -5.98
CA ALA A 107 0.42 2.24 -4.53
C ALA A 107 0.93 0.86 -4.10
N PHE A 108 0.51 -0.21 -4.78
CA PHE A 108 0.91 -1.58 -4.42
C PHE A 108 2.38 -1.86 -4.72
N VAL A 109 2.92 -1.33 -5.83
CA VAL A 109 4.36 -1.38 -6.12
C VAL A 109 5.16 -0.67 -5.03
N MET A 110 4.70 0.49 -4.57
CA MET A 110 5.30 1.21 -3.44
C MET A 110 5.25 0.39 -2.14
N MET A 111 4.10 -0.21 -1.83
CA MET A 111 3.92 -1.07 -0.64
C MET A 111 4.87 -2.28 -0.65
N LEU A 112 5.01 -2.94 -1.80
CA LEU A 112 5.94 -4.06 -1.96
C LEU A 112 7.40 -3.61 -1.77
N ALA A 113 7.80 -2.49 -2.39
CA ALA A 113 9.15 -1.95 -2.25
C ALA A 113 9.46 -1.60 -0.78
N LEU A 114 8.53 -0.94 -0.09
CA LEU A 114 8.63 -0.64 1.34
C LEU A 114 8.69 -1.93 2.17
N GLY A 115 7.88 -2.94 1.82
CA GLY A 115 7.86 -4.23 2.51
C GLY A 115 9.21 -4.96 2.41
N LEU A 116 9.83 -4.94 1.22
CA LEU A 116 11.17 -5.47 1.01
C LEU A 116 12.22 -4.70 1.84
N ALA A 117 12.13 -3.37 1.87
CA ALA A 117 13.04 -2.52 2.64
C ALA A 117 12.94 -2.80 4.14
N THR A 118 11.72 -2.84 4.68
CA THR A 118 11.47 -3.13 6.11
C THR A 118 11.90 -4.56 6.46
N ALA A 119 11.62 -5.55 5.61
CA ALA A 119 12.08 -6.93 5.84
C ALA A 119 13.62 -7.04 5.99
N GLY A 120 14.37 -6.12 5.37
CA GLY A 120 15.82 -6.03 5.52
C GLY A 120 16.29 -5.77 6.95
N VAL A 121 15.52 -5.00 7.74
CA VAL A 121 15.83 -4.71 9.16
C VAL A 121 15.12 -5.64 10.15
N THR A 122 13.97 -6.20 9.79
CA THR A 122 13.17 -7.10 10.65
C THR A 122 13.87 -8.42 10.86
N ARG A 123 14.11 -8.87 12.11
CA ARG A 123 14.90 -10.10 12.36
C ARG A 123 14.10 -11.40 12.27
N SER A 124 12.84 -11.39 12.75
CA SER A 124 11.97 -12.57 12.81
C SER A 124 10.50 -12.23 12.45
N PRO A 125 9.64 -13.22 12.17
CA PRO A 125 8.20 -13.03 11.98
C PRO A 125 7.47 -12.46 13.18
N GLU A 126 7.96 -12.72 14.39
CA GLU A 126 7.38 -12.14 15.60
C GLU A 126 7.70 -10.64 15.66
N GLN A 127 8.94 -10.27 15.29
CA GLN A 127 9.34 -8.86 15.18
C GLN A 127 8.70 -8.15 13.98
N SER A 128 8.29 -8.86 12.92
CA SER A 128 7.70 -8.22 11.74
C SER A 128 6.44 -7.46 12.09
N GLN A 129 5.65 -7.96 13.04
CA GLN A 129 4.45 -7.30 13.53
C GLN A 129 4.79 -5.91 14.11
N VAL A 130 5.80 -5.84 14.98
CA VAL A 130 6.21 -4.57 15.60
C VAL A 130 6.85 -3.62 14.59
N THR A 131 7.69 -4.13 13.68
CA THR A 131 8.40 -3.29 12.70
C THR A 131 7.51 -2.78 11.56
N ALA A 132 6.45 -3.52 11.20
CA ALA A 132 5.53 -3.12 10.14
C ALA A 132 4.50 -2.10 10.64
N LEU A 133 4.04 -2.24 11.90
CA LEU A 133 2.95 -1.43 12.46
C LEU A 133 3.09 0.09 12.28
N PRO A 134 4.24 0.74 12.57
CA PRO A 134 4.37 2.19 12.47
C PRO A 134 4.06 2.71 11.07
N LEU A 135 4.56 2.03 10.04
CA LEU A 135 4.34 2.43 8.65
C LEU A 135 2.91 2.13 8.21
N SER A 136 2.36 0.97 8.59
CA SER A 136 0.98 0.60 8.26
C SER A 136 -0.03 1.59 8.85
N ILE A 137 0.11 1.92 10.14
CA ILE A 137 -0.77 2.88 10.82
C ILE A 137 -0.55 4.29 10.28
N GLY A 138 0.72 4.71 10.12
CA GLY A 138 1.04 6.04 9.61
C GLY A 138 0.44 6.28 8.23
N MET A 139 0.45 5.28 7.36
CA MET A 139 -0.08 5.39 6.01
C MET A 139 -1.61 5.46 6.00
N VAL A 140 -2.30 4.66 6.82
CA VAL A 140 -3.75 4.79 7.00
C VAL A 140 -4.10 6.16 7.57
N ALA A 141 -3.34 6.68 8.54
CA ALA A 141 -3.55 8.00 9.10
C ALA A 141 -3.37 9.12 8.05
N VAL A 142 -2.37 9.02 7.18
CA VAL A 142 -2.17 9.97 6.07
C VAL A 142 -3.32 9.94 5.08
N VAL A 143 -3.76 8.73 4.70
CA VAL A 143 -4.91 8.55 3.80
C VAL A 143 -6.18 9.14 4.40
N SER A 144 -6.44 8.87 5.68
CA SER A 144 -7.56 9.46 6.41
C SER A 144 -7.46 10.97 6.51
N TRP A 145 -6.28 11.51 6.78
CA TRP A 145 -6.09 12.96 6.82
C TRP A 145 -6.41 13.60 5.46
N ILE A 146 -5.92 13.04 4.36
CA ILE A 146 -6.20 13.54 3.01
C ILE A 146 -7.68 13.41 2.67
N GLY A 147 -8.30 12.26 2.95
CA GLY A 147 -9.71 12.06 2.61
C GLY A 147 -10.68 12.91 3.42
N ILE A 148 -10.32 13.29 4.66
CA ILE A 148 -11.15 14.14 5.52
C ILE A 148 -10.94 15.62 5.24
N THR A 149 -9.70 16.04 4.99
CA THR A 149 -9.34 17.47 4.93
C THR A 149 -8.97 17.97 3.53
N GLY A 150 -9.07 17.11 2.52
CA GLY A 150 -8.59 17.40 1.16
C GLY A 150 -7.08 17.61 1.11
N THR A 151 -6.61 18.23 0.02
CA THR A 151 -5.19 18.57 -0.19
C THR A 151 -4.95 20.06 -0.38
N GLU A 152 -5.97 20.91 -0.22
CA GLU A 152 -5.88 22.37 -0.39
C GLU A 152 -4.91 22.98 0.62
N GLN A 153 -4.95 22.48 1.85
CA GLN A 153 -4.01 22.86 2.91
C GLN A 153 -2.89 21.84 3.03
N LEU A 154 -1.65 22.33 3.12
CA LEU A 154 -0.44 21.50 3.26
C LEU A 154 -0.23 20.51 2.10
N ALA A 155 -0.67 20.88 0.88
CA ALA A 155 -0.62 20.04 -0.32
C ALA A 155 0.72 19.31 -0.50
N LEU A 156 1.83 20.05 -0.42
CA LEU A 156 3.17 19.49 -0.59
C LEU A 156 3.51 18.46 0.48
N LEU A 157 3.21 18.75 1.75
CA LEU A 157 3.45 17.81 2.85
C LEU A 157 2.61 16.55 2.66
N LYS A 158 1.31 16.69 2.42
CA LYS A 158 0.39 15.57 2.21
C LYS A 158 0.83 14.71 1.04
N ARG A 159 1.21 15.29 -0.10
CA ARG A 159 1.62 14.56 -1.31
C ARG A 159 2.97 13.86 -1.18
N VAL A 160 3.91 14.44 -0.41
CA VAL A 160 5.25 13.89 -0.18
C VAL A 160 5.25 12.76 0.84
N LEU A 161 4.28 12.70 1.75
CA LEU A 161 4.18 11.58 2.69
C LEU A 161 3.95 10.25 1.95
N PRO A 162 4.49 9.11 2.45
CA PRO A 162 4.27 7.80 1.85
C PRO A 162 2.78 7.52 1.70
N GLY A 163 2.36 7.25 0.47
CA GLY A 163 0.96 6.96 0.16
C GLY A 163 0.05 8.17 0.02
N GLY A 164 0.53 9.39 0.30
CA GLY A 164 -0.34 10.56 0.27
C GLY A 164 -0.80 10.95 -1.13
N SER A 165 0.13 11.15 -2.06
CA SER A 165 -0.21 11.41 -3.48
C SER A 165 -0.98 10.26 -4.13
N ALA A 166 -0.67 9.01 -3.80
CA ALA A 166 -1.45 7.86 -4.27
C ALA A 166 -2.86 7.80 -3.66
N ALA A 167 -3.07 8.28 -2.43
CA ALA A 167 -4.41 8.39 -1.83
C ALA A 167 -5.25 9.44 -2.54
N GLU A 168 -4.68 10.62 -2.80
CA GLU A 168 -5.30 11.67 -3.60
C GLU A 168 -5.66 11.15 -5.00
N LEU A 169 -4.76 10.39 -5.64
CA LEU A 169 -5.03 9.79 -6.94
C LEU A 169 -6.20 8.78 -6.94
N VAL A 170 -6.35 7.98 -5.87
CA VAL A 170 -7.52 7.10 -5.72
C VAL A 170 -8.80 7.92 -5.52
N ILE A 171 -8.74 8.99 -4.72
CA ILE A 171 -9.88 9.88 -4.47
C ILE A 171 -10.33 10.55 -5.78
N ASP A 172 -9.40 11.11 -6.54
CA ASP A 172 -9.64 11.75 -7.84
C ASP A 172 -10.26 10.77 -8.83
N SER A 173 -9.73 9.54 -8.89
CA SER A 173 -10.22 8.52 -9.83
C SER A 173 -11.66 8.08 -9.55
N TRP A 174 -12.10 8.15 -8.30
CA TRP A 174 -13.44 7.78 -7.92
C TRP A 174 -14.42 8.95 -8.10
N ASN A 175 -14.05 10.13 -7.61
CA ASN A 175 -14.93 11.29 -7.59
C ASN A 175 -15.03 11.98 -8.95
N GLY A 176 -13.95 11.93 -9.75
CA GLY A 176 -13.80 12.75 -10.94
C GLY A 176 -13.64 14.24 -10.62
N GLY A 177 -13.73 15.08 -11.65
CA GLY A 177 -13.64 16.54 -11.52
C GLY A 177 -12.23 17.12 -11.64
N VAL A 178 -11.19 16.27 -11.63
CA VAL A 178 -9.80 16.67 -11.89
C VAL A 178 -9.37 16.16 -13.27
N PRO A 179 -8.70 16.98 -14.10
CA PRO A 179 -8.13 16.54 -15.37
C PRO A 179 -7.16 15.36 -15.19
N ARG A 180 -7.26 14.36 -16.07
CA ARG A 180 -6.48 13.12 -15.98
C ARG A 180 -4.97 13.36 -16.03
N ASP A 181 -4.53 14.31 -16.84
CA ASP A 181 -3.12 14.72 -16.95
C ASP A 181 -2.60 15.32 -15.65
N GLU A 182 -3.41 16.12 -14.95
CA GLU A 182 -3.06 16.66 -13.64
C GLU A 182 -2.98 15.54 -12.58
N SER A 183 -3.97 14.64 -12.53
CA SER A 183 -3.94 13.51 -11.59
C SER A 183 -2.75 12.59 -11.85
N LEU A 184 -2.34 12.37 -13.11
CA LEU A 184 -1.17 11.53 -13.42
C LEU A 184 0.15 12.11 -12.86
N LEU A 185 0.24 13.41 -12.59
CA LEU A 185 1.41 14.00 -11.93
C LEU A 185 1.57 13.50 -10.48
N LEU A 186 0.49 13.05 -9.84
CA LEU A 186 0.51 12.43 -8.51
C LEU A 186 1.23 11.07 -8.48
N LEU A 187 1.55 10.50 -9.65
CA LEU A 187 2.44 9.34 -9.72
C LEU A 187 3.87 9.69 -9.34
N VAL A 188 4.32 10.93 -9.55
CA VAL A 188 5.73 11.31 -9.35
C VAL A 188 6.17 11.09 -7.90
N PRO A 189 5.48 11.58 -6.85
CA PRO A 189 5.92 11.35 -5.48
C PRO A 189 5.79 9.87 -5.06
N THR A 190 4.77 9.17 -5.58
CA THR A 190 4.58 7.73 -5.32
C THR A 190 5.74 6.91 -5.90
N LEU A 191 6.14 7.18 -7.15
CA LEU A 191 7.28 6.52 -7.79
C LEU A 191 8.61 6.93 -7.16
N ALA A 192 8.74 8.17 -6.68
CA ALA A 192 9.90 8.58 -5.90
C ALA A 192 10.06 7.72 -4.64
N TRP A 193 8.96 7.41 -3.93
CA TRP A 193 8.99 6.49 -2.79
C TRP A 193 9.37 5.06 -3.18
N VAL A 194 8.95 4.57 -4.35
CA VAL A 194 9.42 3.27 -4.87
C VAL A 194 10.94 3.28 -5.01
N VAL A 195 11.52 4.32 -5.60
CA VAL A 195 12.97 4.45 -5.76
C VAL A 195 13.68 4.51 -4.40
N VAL A 196 13.17 5.33 -3.47
CA VAL A 196 13.71 5.43 -2.10
C VAL A 196 13.66 4.07 -1.40
N ALA A 197 12.54 3.36 -1.48
CA ALA A 197 12.36 2.06 -0.84
C ALA A 197 13.30 1.00 -1.46
N ILE A 198 13.47 0.98 -2.78
CA ILE A 198 14.44 0.08 -3.44
C ILE A 198 15.88 0.42 -3.01
N ALA A 199 16.23 1.70 -2.94
CA ALA A 199 17.55 2.15 -2.51
C ALA A 199 17.84 1.78 -1.05
N LEU A 200 16.84 1.88 -0.17
CA LEU A 200 16.94 1.41 1.22
C LEU A 200 17.03 -0.12 1.29
N GLY A 201 16.19 -0.81 0.51
CA GLY A 201 16.19 -2.27 0.42
C GLY A 201 17.53 -2.83 0.00
N THR A 202 18.15 -2.31 -1.06
CA THR A 202 19.47 -2.77 -1.52
C THR A 202 20.59 -2.53 -0.50
N LYS A 203 20.50 -1.47 0.31
CA LYS A 203 21.49 -1.18 1.37
C LYS A 203 21.34 -2.05 2.61
N VAL A 204 20.09 -2.38 2.96
CA VAL A 204 19.76 -3.02 4.24
C VAL A 204 19.60 -4.53 4.11
N PHE A 205 19.12 -5.00 2.97
CA PHE A 205 18.78 -6.40 2.75
C PHE A 205 20.05 -7.25 2.76
N ARG A 206 20.16 -8.10 3.79
CA ARG A 206 21.19 -9.13 3.91
C ARG A 206 20.52 -10.48 3.82
N TRP A 207 21.07 -11.36 2.98
CA TRP A 207 20.58 -12.73 2.80
C TRP A 207 20.83 -13.61 4.03
N GLU A 208 21.79 -13.26 4.86
CA GLU A 208 22.11 -13.98 6.09
C GLU A 208 21.28 -13.48 7.28
N PRO A 209 20.83 -14.37 8.18
CA PRO A 209 20.19 -13.98 9.43
C PRO A 209 21.14 -13.09 10.24
N ARG A 210 20.63 -11.94 10.72
CA ARG A 210 21.34 -11.13 11.71
C ARG A 210 21.23 -11.87 13.05
N ARG A 211 22.36 -12.35 13.59
CA ARG A 211 22.43 -12.99 14.91
C ARG A 211 22.04 -12.00 16.01
#